data_AF-A0A7J3QTV4-F1
#
_entry.id   AF-A0A7J3QTV4-F1
#
_cell.length_a   1.000
_cell.length_b   1.000
_cell.length_c   1.000
_cell.angle_alpha   90.00
_cell.angle_beta   90.00
_cell.angle_gamma   90.00
#
_symmetry.space_group_name_H-M   'P 1'
#
loop_
_entity.id
_entity.type
_entity.pdbx_description
1 polymer ?
#
loop_
_entity_poly.entity_id
_entity_poly.type
_entity_poly.pdbx_seq_one_letter_code
_entity_poly.pdbx_strand_id
1 'polypeptide(L)'
;MSLRFWVPCLWNKFWKTFYGKCKSMASETSEISRVKIKFVIEGLGEAEGELVRHLAPRTVDMLARKLPIEGRAALWKEEVYFEIPVKMGEEKAKSTVEKGTIAFWPMGSALCIFYGESQPYSPVNVLGKITK
;
A
#
# COMPACT_ATOMS: atom_id res chain seq x y z
N MET A 1 -24.83 -22.11 9.55
CA MET A 1 -25.77 -21.02 9.22
C MET A 1 -25.51 -19.89 10.20
N SER A 2 -24.70 -18.88 9.84
CA SER A 2 -24.48 -17.70 10.71
C SER A 2 -24.10 -16.49 9.86
N LEU A 3 -25.15 -15.78 9.48
CA LEU A 3 -25.27 -14.34 9.25
C LEU A 3 -24.02 -13.57 8.78
N ARG A 4 -23.99 -13.35 7.45
CA ARG A 4 -23.38 -12.17 6.82
C ARG A 4 -24.01 -10.91 7.40
N PHE A 5 -23.28 -10.16 8.21
CA PHE A 5 -23.67 -8.79 8.56
C PHE A 5 -23.35 -7.88 7.38
N TRP A 6 -24.37 -7.70 6.54
CA TRP A 6 -24.48 -6.60 5.59
C TRP A 6 -24.91 -5.39 6.40
N VAL A 7 -24.01 -4.42 6.60
CA VAL A 7 -24.37 -3.09 7.09
C VAL A 7 -24.47 -2.19 5.86
N PRO A 8 -25.68 -1.84 5.39
CA PRO A 8 -25.85 -0.82 4.37
C PRO A 8 -25.94 0.57 5.04
N CYS A 9 -25.64 1.59 4.23
CA CYS A 9 -25.93 3.02 4.40
C CYS A 9 -24.78 3.97 4.80
N LEU A 10 -24.57 4.94 3.90
CA LEU A 10 -24.08 6.31 4.11
C LEU A 10 -22.57 6.60 4.00
N TRP A 11 -21.91 6.16 2.92
CA TRP A 11 -20.65 6.80 2.47
C TRP A 11 -20.44 6.81 0.93
N ASN A 12 -21.52 6.72 0.16
CA ASN A 12 -21.47 6.49 -1.30
C ASN A 12 -21.52 7.79 -2.12
N LYS A 13 -20.44 8.58 -2.19
CA LYS A 13 -20.26 9.49 -3.35
C LYS A 13 -18.87 10.04 -3.67
N PHE A 14 -17.80 9.62 -2.98
CA PHE A 14 -16.45 10.11 -3.32
C PHE A 14 -15.35 9.04 -3.35
N TRP A 15 -15.64 7.83 -2.87
CA TRP A 15 -14.68 6.74 -2.76
C TRP A 15 -15.12 5.61 -3.69
N LYS A 16 -14.46 5.44 -4.84
CA LYS A 16 -14.57 4.20 -5.60
C LYS A 16 -13.73 3.15 -4.87
N THR A 17 -14.39 2.30 -4.09
CA THR A 17 -13.71 1.19 -3.40
C THR A 17 -13.53 0.03 -4.38
N PHE A 18 -12.29 -0.41 -4.57
CA PHE A 18 -11.92 -1.58 -5.36
C PHE A 18 -11.36 -2.67 -4.44
N TYR A 19 -11.41 -3.93 -4.87
CA TYR A 19 -10.68 -5.00 -4.21
C TYR A 19 -9.26 -5.04 -4.80
N GLY A 20 -8.25 -5.15 -3.96
CA GLY A 20 -6.88 -5.29 -4.42
C GLY A 20 -6.11 -6.38 -3.68
N LYS A 21 -5.08 -6.88 -4.35
CA LYS A 21 -4.22 -7.95 -3.87
C LYS A 21 -2.77 -7.55 -4.11
N CYS A 22 -1.99 -7.56 -3.04
CA CYS A 22 -0.54 -7.38 -3.09
C CYS A 22 0.13 -8.75 -2.95
N LYS A 23 0.96 -9.12 -3.92
CA LYS A 23 1.74 -10.37 -3.92
C LYS A 23 3.23 -10.05 -4.00
N SER A 24 4.06 -10.81 -3.31
CA SER A 24 5.51 -10.83 -3.57
C SER A 24 5.76 -11.51 -4.92
N MET A 25 6.58 -10.90 -5.78
CA MET A 25 7.06 -11.57 -6.98
C MET A 25 8.25 -12.44 -6.60
N ALA A 26 8.14 -13.76 -6.76
CA ALA A 26 9.24 -14.67 -6.49
C ALA A 26 10.32 -14.48 -7.57
N SER A 27 11.44 -13.85 -7.21
CA SER A 27 12.69 -13.96 -7.94
C SER A 27 13.74 -14.53 -7.00
N GLU A 28 14.12 -15.77 -7.24
CA GLU A 28 15.23 -16.47 -6.59
C GLU A 28 16.56 -15.80 -6.96
N THR A 29 16.88 -14.67 -6.33
CA THR A 29 18.27 -14.33 -5.98
C THR A 29 18.23 -13.28 -4.88
N SER A 30 18.94 -13.59 -3.79
CA SER A 30 19.09 -12.82 -2.58
C SER A 30 19.63 -11.40 -2.81
N GLU A 31 18.76 -10.41 -2.96
CA GLU A 31 19.04 -9.08 -2.44
C GLU A 31 18.32 -8.95 -1.09
N ILE A 32 19.06 -9.15 0.00
CA ILE A 32 18.53 -9.02 1.38
C ILE A 32 17.94 -7.61 1.62
N SER A 33 18.11 -6.65 0.72
CA SER A 33 17.70 -5.27 0.88
C SER A 33 16.43 -4.88 0.11
N ARG A 34 16.03 -5.62 -0.93
CA ARG A 34 14.93 -5.22 -1.83
C ARG A 34 13.88 -6.32 -1.96
N VAL A 35 12.60 -5.96 -1.83
CA VAL A 35 11.47 -6.89 -1.94
C VAL A 35 10.57 -6.43 -3.08
N LYS A 36 10.50 -7.24 -4.15
CA LYS A 36 9.63 -6.98 -5.29
C LYS A 36 8.19 -7.32 -4.95
N ILE A 37 7.29 -6.38 -5.20
CA ILE A 37 5.86 -6.52 -4.95
C ILE A 37 5.07 -6.17 -6.20
N LYS A 38 3.96 -6.89 -6.38
CA LYS A 38 2.98 -6.64 -7.43
C LYS A 38 1.65 -6.27 -6.79
N PHE A 39 1.15 -5.10 -7.13
CA PHE A 39 -0.20 -4.65 -6.80
C PHE A 39 -1.13 -5.04 -7.94
N VAL A 40 -2.23 -5.69 -7.60
CA VAL A 40 -3.31 -6.02 -8.54
C VAL A 40 -4.57 -5.37 -7.97
N ILE A 41 -5.15 -4.43 -8.71
CA ILE A 41 -6.37 -3.73 -8.29
C ILE A 41 -7.46 -3.99 -9.31
N GLU A 42 -8.56 -4.56 -8.87
CA GLU A 42 -9.71 -4.84 -9.74
C GLU A 42 -10.23 -3.53 -10.34
N GLY A 43 -10.35 -3.47 -11.68
CA GLY A 43 -10.87 -2.30 -12.40
C GLY A 43 -9.87 -1.16 -12.66
N LEU A 44 -8.66 -1.21 -12.08
CA LEU A 44 -7.58 -0.24 -12.32
C LEU A 44 -6.38 -0.84 -13.07
N GLY A 45 -6.08 -2.11 -12.82
CA GLY A 45 -4.98 -2.83 -13.47
C GLY A 45 -3.95 -3.36 -12.48
N GLU A 46 -2.73 -3.56 -12.97
CA GLU A 46 -1.61 -4.11 -12.22
C GLU A 46 -0.45 -3.12 -12.22
N ALA A 47 0.27 -3.04 -11.11
CA ALA A 47 1.48 -2.23 -10.97
C ALA A 47 2.56 -3.04 -10.26
N GLU A 48 3.82 -2.82 -10.64
CA GLU A 48 4.97 -3.47 -10.01
C GLU A 48 5.82 -2.45 -9.28
N GLY A 49 6.37 -2.84 -8.13
CA GLY A 49 7.24 -1.97 -7.36
C GLY A 49 8.20 -2.74 -6.48
N GLU A 50 9.09 -1.98 -5.87
CA GLU A 50 10.15 -2.50 -5.03
C GLU A 50 10.12 -1.80 -3.67
N LEU A 51 10.08 -2.60 -2.61
CA LEU A 51 10.27 -2.14 -1.24
C LEU A 51 11.75 -2.23 -0.87
N VAL A 52 12.29 -1.18 -0.26
CA VAL A 52 13.68 -1.08 0.17
C VAL A 52 13.74 -1.15 1.69
N ARG A 53 14.27 -2.26 2.23
CA ARG A 53 14.36 -2.49 3.68
C ARG A 53 15.08 -1.37 4.44
N HIS A 54 16.09 -0.74 3.84
CA HIS A 54 16.82 0.35 4.51
C HIS A 54 15.95 1.59 4.80
N LEU A 55 14.87 1.82 4.04
CA LEU A 55 14.00 2.97 4.25
C LEU A 55 13.13 2.78 5.50
N ALA A 56 12.51 1.61 5.65
CA ALA A 56 11.66 1.29 6.80
C ALA A 56 11.79 -0.21 7.15
N PRO A 57 12.88 -0.62 7.84
CA PRO A 57 13.17 -2.04 8.05
C PRO A 57 12.05 -2.77 8.78
N ARG A 58 11.46 -2.16 9.81
CA ARG A 58 10.40 -2.81 10.60
C ARG A 58 9.13 -2.96 9.79
N THR A 59 8.73 -1.91 9.08
CA THR A 59 7.51 -1.90 8.27
C THR A 59 7.64 -2.84 7.07
N VAL A 60 8.76 -2.79 6.33
CA VAL A 60 9.01 -3.66 5.16
C VAL A 60 9.07 -5.13 5.58
N ASP A 61 9.73 -5.48 6.69
CA ASP A 61 9.77 -6.87 7.16
C ASP A 61 8.40 -7.40 7.57
N MET A 62 7.59 -6.57 8.23
CA MET A 62 6.21 -6.93 8.57
C MET A 62 5.34 -7.15 7.34
N LEU A 63 5.48 -6.31 6.31
CA LEU A 63 4.80 -6.48 5.04
C LEU A 63 5.25 -7.76 4.36
N ALA A 64 6.57 -7.97 4.22
CA ALA A 64 7.14 -9.14 3.56
C ALA A 64 6.66 -10.45 4.20
N ARG A 65 6.54 -10.50 5.54
CA ARG A 65 6.04 -11.69 6.27
C ARG A 65 4.55 -11.95 6.08
N LYS A 66 3.77 -10.92 5.72
CA LYS A 66 2.31 -11.01 5.55
C LYS A 66 1.88 -11.17 4.09
N LEU A 67 2.80 -11.04 3.13
CA LEU A 67 2.48 -11.28 1.73
C LEU A 67 2.09 -12.77 1.52
N PRO A 68 1.05 -13.04 0.72
CA PRO A 68 0.19 -12.10 -0.02
C PRO A 68 -0.87 -11.41 0.86
N ILE A 69 -1.08 -10.11 0.67
CA ILE A 69 -2.06 -9.30 1.41
C ILE A 69 -3.21 -8.93 0.49
N GLU A 70 -4.44 -9.04 0.99
CA GLU A 70 -5.65 -8.57 0.32
C GLU A 70 -6.27 -7.43 1.12
N GLY A 71 -6.88 -6.47 0.41
CA GLY A 71 -7.28 -5.20 1.00
C GLY A 71 -8.21 -4.40 0.11
N ARG A 72 -8.80 -3.35 0.69
CA ARG A 72 -9.61 -2.39 -0.05
C ARG A 72 -8.70 -1.33 -0.64
N ALA A 73 -8.84 -1.09 -1.94
CA ALA A 73 -8.20 0.03 -2.60
C ALA A 73 -9.19 1.20 -2.73
N ALA A 74 -8.73 2.42 -2.49
CA ALA A 74 -9.47 3.64 -2.72
C ALA A 74 -8.58 4.63 -3.47
N LEU A 75 -9.16 5.31 -4.45
CA LEU A 75 -8.49 6.40 -5.15
C LEU A 75 -8.81 7.72 -4.45
N TRP A 76 -7.79 8.54 -4.29
CA TRP A 76 -7.95 9.90 -3.80
C TRP A 76 -6.97 10.79 -4.55
N LYS A 77 -7.47 11.81 -5.26
CA LYS A 77 -6.64 12.67 -6.11
C LYS A 77 -5.74 11.84 -7.04
N GLU A 78 -4.42 11.93 -6.86
CA GLU A 78 -3.38 11.26 -7.66
C GLU A 78 -2.59 10.22 -6.85
N GLU A 79 -3.27 9.61 -5.87
CA GLU A 79 -2.73 8.55 -5.02
C GLU A 79 -3.74 7.41 -4.84
N VAL A 80 -3.21 6.19 -4.73
CA VAL A 80 -3.98 4.99 -4.41
C VAL A 80 -3.73 4.65 -2.95
N TYR A 81 -4.80 4.57 -2.17
CA TYR A 81 -4.79 4.03 -0.82
C TYR A 81 -5.17 2.55 -0.87
N PHE A 82 -4.40 1.70 -0.21
CA PHE A 82 -4.63 0.26 -0.13
C PHE A 82 -4.63 -0.16 1.34
N GLU A 83 -5.82 -0.33 1.91
CA GLU A 83 -6.02 -0.71 3.31
C GLU A 83 -5.49 -2.11 3.56
N ILE A 84 -4.63 -2.27 4.57
CA ILE A 84 -4.02 -3.56 4.91
C ILE A 84 -4.17 -3.87 6.40
N PRO A 85 -4.27 -5.15 6.79
CA PRO A 85 -4.35 -5.57 8.19
C PRO A 85 -2.97 -5.54 8.88
N VAL A 86 -2.25 -4.43 8.75
CA VAL A 86 -0.91 -4.19 9.31
C VAL A 86 -0.94 -2.88 10.07
N LYS A 87 -0.66 -2.96 11.37
CA LYS A 87 -0.56 -1.79 12.25
C LYS A 87 0.90 -1.55 12.57
N MET A 88 1.43 -0.42 12.11
CA MET A 88 2.78 0.04 12.40
C MET A 88 2.71 1.52 12.75
N GLY A 89 3.62 1.98 13.61
CA GLY A 89 3.80 3.41 13.89
C GLY A 89 4.62 4.10 12.82
N GLU A 90 4.96 5.36 13.07
CA GLU A 90 5.87 6.13 12.22
C GLU A 90 7.30 5.56 12.24
N GLU A 91 7.92 5.48 11.06
CA GLU A 91 9.27 4.96 10.84
C GLU A 91 9.91 5.74 9.69
N LYS A 92 10.90 6.58 10.01
CA LYS A 92 11.53 7.54 9.08
C LYS A 92 10.48 8.32 8.27
N ALA A 93 9.45 8.79 8.97
CA ALA A 93 8.29 9.40 8.34
C ALA A 93 8.67 10.67 7.59
N LYS A 94 8.08 10.85 6.41
CA LYS A 94 8.26 12.04 5.58
C LYS A 94 6.90 12.66 5.30
N SER A 95 6.85 13.99 5.32
CA SER A 95 5.69 14.78 4.89
C SER A 95 5.69 15.06 3.39
N THR A 96 6.80 14.80 2.70
CA THR A 96 6.93 14.98 1.26
C THR A 96 7.42 13.71 0.58
N VAL A 97 6.86 13.42 -0.59
CA VAL A 97 7.17 12.23 -1.39
C VAL A 97 7.27 12.57 -2.87
N GLU A 98 8.09 11.81 -3.58
CA GLU A 98 8.25 11.92 -5.03
C GLU A 98 7.17 11.10 -5.75
N LYS A 99 6.87 11.46 -6.99
CA LYS A 99 6.02 10.65 -7.87
C LYS A 99 6.60 9.23 -8.02
N GLY A 100 5.73 8.24 -7.96
CA GLY A 100 6.06 6.81 -7.98
C GLY A 100 6.47 6.25 -6.62
N THR A 101 6.37 7.02 -5.54
CA THR A 101 6.73 6.53 -4.20
C THR A 101 5.66 5.56 -3.67
N ILE A 102 6.13 4.48 -3.04
CA ILE A 102 5.31 3.57 -2.23
C ILE A 102 5.59 3.91 -0.77
N ALA A 103 4.54 4.26 -0.03
CA ALA A 103 4.63 4.56 1.39
C ALA A 103 3.59 3.78 2.20
N PHE A 104 3.80 3.71 3.51
CA PHE A 104 2.80 3.25 4.46
C PHE A 104 2.30 4.42 5.29
N TRP A 105 0.98 4.52 5.42
CA TRP A 105 0.30 5.53 6.22
C TRP A 105 -0.13 4.93 7.56
N PRO A 106 0.55 5.27 8.68
CA PRO A 106 0.28 4.68 9.98
C PRO A 106 -1.15 4.89 10.50
N MET A 107 -1.69 6.11 10.30
CA MET A 107 -3.00 6.49 10.81
C MET A 107 -4.13 5.71 10.14
N GLY A 108 -4.02 5.46 8.83
CA GLY A 108 -5.02 4.69 8.07
C GLY A 108 -4.73 3.20 7.97
N SER A 109 -3.60 2.71 8.51
CA SER A 109 -3.13 1.33 8.31
C SER A 109 -3.18 0.92 6.81
N ALA A 110 -2.69 1.80 5.94
CA ALA A 110 -2.83 1.66 4.50
C ALA A 110 -1.49 1.85 3.78
N LEU A 111 -1.31 1.17 2.66
CA LEU A 111 -0.25 1.46 1.69
C LEU A 111 -0.72 2.56 0.75
N CYS A 112 0.11 3.55 0.53
CA CYS A 112 -0.13 4.66 -0.37
C CYS A 112 0.81 4.55 -1.57
N ILE A 113 0.26 4.59 -2.78
CA ILE A 113 1.03 4.66 -4.03
C ILE A 113 0.77 6.04 -4.63
N PHE A 114 1.80 6.88 -4.63
CA PHE A 114 1.74 8.23 -5.17
C PHE A 114 2.09 8.15 -6.66
N TYR A 115 1.12 8.37 -7.56
CA TYR A 115 1.37 8.32 -9.01
C TYR A 115 1.29 9.69 -9.68
N GLY A 116 0.92 10.75 -8.95
CA GLY A 116 1.00 12.15 -9.42
C GLY A 116 1.81 13.04 -8.48
N GLU A 117 1.42 14.31 -8.39
CA GLU A 117 2.10 15.35 -7.59
C GLU A 117 1.49 15.54 -6.19
N SER A 118 0.41 14.81 -5.90
CA SER A 118 -0.24 14.81 -4.60
C SER A 118 0.72 14.48 -3.46
N GLN A 119 0.68 15.28 -2.41
CA GLN A 119 1.44 15.06 -1.19
C GLN A 119 0.58 14.40 -0.12
N PRO A 120 1.16 13.57 0.77
CA PRO A 120 0.43 12.91 1.83
C PRO A 120 -0.16 13.94 2.79
N TYR A 121 -1.35 13.65 3.32
CA TYR A 121 -2.01 14.54 4.28
C TYR A 121 -1.27 14.61 5.63
N SER A 122 -0.63 13.51 6.04
CA SER A 122 0.18 13.43 7.27
C SER A 122 1.49 12.69 7.00
N PRO A 123 2.46 12.67 7.92
CA PRO A 123 3.70 11.92 7.74
C PRO A 123 3.46 10.44 7.39
N VAL A 124 4.19 9.96 6.38
CA VAL A 124 4.12 8.57 5.90
C VAL A 124 5.49 7.90 5.93
N ASN A 125 5.52 6.59 6.13
CA ASN A 125 6.76 5.81 6.12
C ASN A 125 7.07 5.46 4.66
N VAL A 126 8.14 6.01 4.11
CA VAL A 126 8.55 5.67 2.74
C VAL A 126 9.09 4.24 2.73
N LEU A 127 8.52 3.41 1.86
CA LEU A 127 8.90 2.00 1.74
C LEU A 127 9.70 1.72 0.48
N GLY A 128 9.46 2.45 -0.61
CA GLY A 128 10.08 2.14 -1.88
C GLY A 128 9.47 2.91 -3.05
N LYS A 129 9.58 2.34 -4.26
CA LYS A 129 9.14 2.98 -5.50
C LYS A 129 8.48 1.99 -6.46
N ILE A 130 7.55 2.49 -7.27
CA ILE A 130 6.96 1.79 -8.41
C ILE A 130 7.97 1.76 -9.55
N THR A 131 8.07 0.60 -10.20
CA THR A 131 8.98 0.35 -11.32
C THR A 131 8.26 0.18 -12.65
N LYS A 132 7.00 -0.28 -12.63
CA LYS A 132 6.23 -0.57 -13.85
C LYS A 132 4.73 -0.38 -13.64
#